data_AF-A0A327KHD6-F1
#
_entry.id   AF-A0A327KHD6-F1
#
_cell.length_a   1.000
_cell.length_b   1.000
_cell.length_c   1.000
_cell.angle_alpha   90.00
_cell.angle_beta   90.00
_cell.angle_gamma   90.00
#
_symmetry.space_group_name_H-M   'P 1'
#
loop_
_entity.id
_entity.type
_entity.pdbx_description
1 polymer ?
#
loop_
_entity_poly.entity_id
_entity_poly.type
_entity_poly.pdbx_seq_one_letter_code
_entity_poly.pdbx_strand_id
1 'polypeptide(L)'
;MKSEAAHWRCGLVSVAWTGVRRCHEFRPSGSGPATTARRRGLVAAVALLLGGCMVGPDFAPPPAPDVTGYTPEARLRPGAATPVPGGTAQSFASNLDVGGGWWRKFGSPQIDAFVEEAVRNHPDVRAAQYALRAARETVLQSQGALFPQAPGLLSGTRERAVAASSGTTGPAT
;
A
#
# COMPACT_ATOMS: atom_id res chain seq x y z
N MET A 1 -26.76 -15.63 -23.56
CA MET A 1 -26.30 -16.61 -22.56
C MET A 1 -25.92 -15.87 -21.29
N LYS A 2 -26.26 -16.46 -20.15
CA LYS A 2 -26.39 -15.84 -18.82
C LYS A 2 -25.14 -15.10 -18.34
N SER A 3 -25.37 -13.91 -17.79
CA SER A 3 -24.50 -13.18 -16.89
C SER A 3 -24.28 -13.96 -15.58
N GLU A 4 -23.05 -14.38 -15.30
CA GLU A 4 -22.64 -14.85 -13.98
C GLU A 4 -22.17 -13.65 -13.15
N ALA A 5 -22.87 -13.42 -12.04
CA ALA A 5 -22.52 -12.41 -11.06
C ALA A 5 -21.34 -12.90 -10.21
N ALA A 6 -20.20 -12.23 -10.31
CA ALA A 6 -19.08 -12.44 -9.41
C ALA A 6 -19.43 -11.84 -8.04
N HIS A 7 -19.82 -12.72 -7.12
CA HIS A 7 -20.05 -12.39 -5.72
C HIS A 7 -18.71 -12.07 -5.03
N TRP A 8 -18.42 -10.79 -4.82
CA TRP A 8 -17.31 -10.38 -3.97
C TRP A 8 -17.74 -10.41 -2.50
N ARG A 9 -17.27 -11.43 -1.78
CA ARG A 9 -17.37 -11.51 -0.32
C ARG A 9 -16.56 -10.35 0.27
N CYS A 10 -17.26 -9.50 1.02
CA CYS A 10 -16.70 -8.50 1.90
C CYS A 10 -15.79 -9.21 2.93
N GLY A 11 -14.49 -9.27 2.63
CA GLY A 11 -13.49 -9.80 3.53
C GLY A 11 -13.38 -8.87 4.72
N LEU A 12 -13.94 -9.28 5.85
CA LEU A 12 -13.69 -8.71 7.17
C LEU A 12 -12.18 -8.53 7.34
N VAL A 13 -11.72 -7.28 7.35
CA VAL A 13 -10.42 -6.94 7.95
C VAL A 13 -10.55 -7.26 9.43
N SER A 14 -10.17 -8.48 9.77
CA SER A 14 -10.02 -8.94 11.14
C SER A 14 -8.87 -8.16 11.73
N VAL A 15 -9.19 -7.02 12.32
CA VAL A 15 -8.31 -6.33 13.26
C VAL A 15 -8.14 -7.29 14.44
N ALA A 16 -7.11 -8.13 14.35
CA ALA A 16 -6.66 -9.00 15.42
C ALA A 16 -6.10 -8.14 16.55
N TRP A 17 -7.00 -7.55 17.33
CA TRP A 17 -6.70 -6.86 18.59
C TRP A 17 -6.68 -7.86 19.75
N THR A 18 -6.00 -8.99 19.58
CA THR A 18 -5.69 -9.88 20.71
C THR A 18 -4.34 -9.49 21.27
N GLY A 19 -4.32 -8.36 21.98
CA GLY A 19 -3.12 -7.84 22.63
C GLY A 19 -3.41 -6.99 23.87
N VAL A 20 -4.63 -7.05 24.43
CA VAL A 20 -4.89 -6.49 25.76
C VAL A 20 -4.60 -7.58 26.79
N ARG A 21 -3.51 -7.35 27.53
CA ARG A 21 -3.06 -8.15 28.65
C ARG A 21 -4.23 -8.41 29.61
N ARG A 22 -4.34 -9.65 30.09
CA ARG A 22 -5.19 -10.05 31.22
C ARG A 22 -5.01 -9.05 32.37
N CYS A 23 -5.93 -8.10 32.49
CA CYS A 23 -6.16 -7.45 33.77
C CYS A 23 -7.03 -8.40 34.59
N HIS A 24 -6.50 -8.69 35.77
CA HIS A 24 -7.06 -9.44 36.88
C HIS A 24 -8.59 -9.54 36.93
N GLU A 25 -9.02 -10.75 37.28
CA GLU A 25 -10.40 -11.16 37.54
C GLU A 25 -11.13 -10.18 38.47
N PHE A 26 -11.93 -9.30 37.89
CA PHE A 26 -12.88 -8.48 38.63
C PHE A 26 -14.18 -9.28 38.76
N ARG A 27 -14.34 -9.99 39.88
CA ARG A 27 -15.58 -10.68 40.24
C ARG A 27 -16.59 -9.62 40.73
N PRO A 28 -17.67 -9.30 39.98
CA PRO A 28 -18.71 -8.44 40.50
C PRO A 28 -19.76 -9.34 41.18
N SER A 29 -19.76 -9.34 42.51
CA SER A 29 -20.97 -9.65 43.27
C SER A 29 -21.86 -8.41 43.21
N GLY A 30 -23.08 -8.54 42.69
CA GLY A 30 -24.06 -7.46 42.76
C GLY A 30 -25.05 -7.45 41.61
N SER A 31 -26.24 -8.00 41.87
CA SER A 31 -27.46 -7.74 41.13
C SER A 31 -27.81 -6.25 41.20
N GLY A 32 -27.80 -5.54 40.07
CA GLY A 32 -28.20 -4.13 39.96
C GLY A 32 -28.62 -3.76 38.53
N PRO A 33 -29.58 -2.82 38.36
CA PRO A 33 -30.56 -2.81 37.28
C PRO A 33 -30.04 -2.32 35.92
N ALA A 34 -30.91 -2.43 34.90
CA ALA A 34 -30.77 -2.23 33.45
C ALA A 34 -29.92 -1.04 32.90
N THR A 35 -29.35 -0.19 33.75
CA THR A 35 -28.51 0.97 33.41
C THR A 35 -27.20 0.57 32.70
N THR A 36 -26.64 -0.61 33.01
CA THR A 36 -25.41 -1.14 32.40
C THR A 36 -25.60 -1.53 30.92
N ALA A 37 -26.81 -1.96 30.55
CA ALA A 37 -27.16 -2.28 29.16
C ALA A 37 -27.19 -1.01 28.29
N ARG A 38 -27.68 0.12 28.84
CA ARG A 38 -27.76 1.41 28.16
C ARG A 38 -26.38 2.00 27.82
N ARG A 39 -25.39 1.86 28.71
CA ARG A 39 -23.99 2.28 28.45
C ARG A 39 -23.33 1.46 27.34
N ARG A 40 -23.57 0.14 27.29
CA ARG A 40 -23.06 -0.73 26.21
C ARG A 40 -23.69 -0.40 24.86
N GLY A 41 -24.98 -0.11 24.83
CA GLY A 41 -25.68 0.35 23.63
C GLY A 41 -25.15 1.67 23.08
N LEU A 42 -24.81 2.63 23.96
CA LEU A 42 -24.24 3.92 23.56
C LEU A 42 -22.86 3.76 22.91
N VAL A 43 -21.98 2.93 23.49
CA VAL A 43 -20.64 2.68 22.93
C VAL A 43 -20.72 1.99 21.57
N ALA A 44 -21.64 1.04 21.40
CA ALA A 44 -21.88 0.40 20.11
C ALA A 44 -22.43 1.38 19.06
N ALA A 45 -23.39 2.23 19.43
CA ALA A 45 -23.96 3.23 18.54
C ALA A 45 -22.91 4.28 18.11
N VAL A 46 -22.06 4.74 19.02
CA VAL A 46 -20.94 5.64 18.71
C VAL A 46 -19.93 4.95 17.79
N ALA A 47 -19.56 3.69 18.04
CA ALA A 47 -18.66 2.95 17.16
C ALA A 47 -19.20 2.78 15.73
N LEU A 48 -20.52 2.59 15.58
CA LEU A 48 -21.19 2.57 14.27
C LEU A 48 -21.20 3.94 13.57
N LEU A 49 -21.30 5.03 14.33
CA LEU A 49 -21.27 6.40 13.80
C LEU A 49 -19.86 6.87 13.38
N LEU A 50 -18.80 6.26 13.94
CA LEU A 50 -17.41 6.52 13.52
C LEU A 50 -16.96 5.67 12.32
N GLY A 51 -17.79 4.75 11.83
CA GLY A 51 -17.51 4.01 10.60
C GLY A 51 -17.53 4.94 9.40
N GLY A 52 -16.36 5.34 8.89
CA GLY A 52 -16.26 6.16 7.70
C GLY A 52 -16.85 5.45 6.47
N CYS A 53 -17.53 6.21 5.60
CA CYS A 53 -17.87 5.72 4.27
C CYS A 53 -16.56 5.53 3.48
N MET A 54 -16.33 4.33 2.95
CA MET A 54 -15.31 4.11 1.94
C MET A 54 -15.77 4.84 0.67
N VAL A 55 -15.31 6.07 0.47
CA VAL A 55 -15.60 6.90 -0.71
C VAL A 55 -14.39 6.85 -1.62
N GLY A 56 -14.23 5.72 -2.30
CA GLY A 56 -13.30 5.57 -3.42
C GLY A 56 -14.08 5.00 -4.61
N PRO A 57 -13.86 5.49 -5.84
CA PRO A 57 -14.45 4.85 -7.00
C PRO A 57 -13.96 3.40 -7.11
N ASP A 58 -14.80 2.52 -7.63
CA ASP A 58 -14.37 1.15 -7.96
C ASP A 58 -13.30 1.22 -9.06
N PHE A 59 -12.04 1.00 -8.68
CA PHE A 59 -10.93 1.01 -9.63
C PHE A 59 -10.99 -0.26 -10.48
N ALA A 60 -11.53 -0.14 -11.70
CA ALA A 60 -11.42 -1.15 -12.73
C ALA A 60 -10.22 -0.84 -13.63
N PRO A 61 -9.44 -1.86 -14.07
CA PRO A 61 -8.49 -1.68 -15.15
C PRO A 61 -9.20 -1.09 -16.38
N PRO A 62 -8.57 -0.15 -17.11
CA PRO A 62 -9.14 0.33 -18.35
C PRO A 62 -9.35 -0.86 -19.31
N PRO A 63 -10.41 -0.84 -20.14
CA PRO A 63 -10.60 -1.89 -21.14
C PRO A 63 -9.37 -1.95 -22.05
N ALA A 64 -8.99 -3.16 -22.44
CA ALA A 64 -7.93 -3.33 -23.43
C ALA A 64 -8.31 -2.56 -24.72
N PRO A 65 -7.33 -2.00 -25.44
CA PRO A 65 -7.59 -1.36 -26.73
C PRO A 65 -8.31 -2.32 -27.68
N ASP A 66 -9.22 -1.80 -28.50
CA ASP A 66 -9.98 -2.58 -29.49
C ASP A 66 -9.10 -2.90 -30.72
N VAL A 67 -8.06 -3.71 -30.49
CA VAL A 67 -7.15 -4.20 -31.52
C VAL A 67 -6.99 -5.70 -31.35
N THR A 68 -7.08 -6.42 -32.48
CA THR A 68 -6.97 -7.89 -32.50
C THR A 68 -5.52 -8.39 -32.59
N GLY A 69 -4.55 -7.49 -32.75
CA GLY A 69 -3.14 -7.81 -32.84
C GLY A 69 -2.26 -6.60 -33.14
N TYR A 70 -0.95 -6.81 -33.12
CA TYR A 70 0.05 -5.79 -33.45
C TYR A 70 0.26 -5.61 -34.97
N THR A 71 -0.25 -6.55 -35.77
CA THR A 71 -0.16 -6.55 -37.23
C THR A 71 -1.53 -6.62 -37.89
N PRO A 72 -1.70 -6.04 -39.10
CA PRO A 72 -2.92 -6.20 -39.88
C PRO A 72 -3.24 -7.66 -40.18
N GLU A 73 -2.21 -8.49 -40.37
CA GLU A 73 -2.35 -9.90 -40.67
C GLU A 73 -2.52 -10.72 -39.38
N ALA A 74 -3.47 -11.65 -39.38
CA ALA A 74 -3.78 -12.52 -38.24
C ALA A 74 -2.66 -13.52 -37.87
N ARG A 75 -1.71 -13.77 -38.78
CA ARG A 75 -0.55 -14.63 -38.53
C ARG A 75 0.66 -14.10 -39.28
N LEU A 76 1.68 -13.70 -38.53
CA LEU A 76 3.00 -13.40 -39.07
C LEU A 76 3.53 -14.62 -39.81
N ARG A 77 3.89 -14.46 -41.08
CA ARG A 77 4.50 -15.52 -41.89
C ARG A 77 5.83 -15.92 -41.24
N PRO A 78 6.09 -17.20 -40.98
CA PRO A 78 7.38 -17.66 -40.46
C PRO A 78 8.52 -17.14 -41.36
N GLY A 79 9.62 -16.70 -40.75
CA GLY A 79 10.81 -16.28 -41.50
C GLY A 79 11.34 -17.42 -42.37
N ALA A 80 11.88 -17.09 -43.54
CA ALA A 80 12.49 -18.09 -44.42
C ALA A 80 13.72 -18.70 -43.75
N ALA A 81 13.83 -20.03 -43.77
CA ALA A 81 15.03 -20.71 -43.31
C ALA A 81 16.19 -20.43 -44.29
N THR A 82 17.38 -20.21 -43.74
CA THR A 82 18.61 -19.99 -44.50
C THR A 82 19.59 -21.14 -44.22
N PRO A 83 20.39 -21.59 -45.20
CA PRO A 83 21.31 -22.71 -45.04
C PRO A 83 22.59 -22.30 -44.29
N VAL A 84 22.43 -21.72 -43.09
CA VAL A 84 23.50 -21.38 -42.16
C VAL A 84 23.20 -21.99 -40.79
N PRO A 85 24.21 -22.27 -39.95
CA PRO A 85 23.97 -22.70 -38.57
C PRO A 85 23.06 -21.70 -37.84
N GLY A 86 21.94 -22.19 -37.27
CA GLY A 86 20.93 -21.35 -36.63
C GLY A 86 19.91 -20.70 -37.57
N GLY A 87 19.98 -20.94 -38.88
CA GLY A 87 19.06 -20.40 -39.89
C GLY A 87 17.71 -21.12 -39.97
N THR A 88 17.18 -21.66 -38.87
CA THR A 88 15.86 -22.31 -38.85
C THR A 88 14.75 -21.28 -39.00
N ALA A 89 13.62 -21.69 -39.60
CA ALA A 89 12.46 -20.82 -39.76
C ALA A 89 11.95 -20.35 -38.39
N GLN A 90 11.91 -19.04 -38.19
CA GLN A 90 11.43 -18.40 -36.96
C GLN A 90 9.90 -18.51 -36.88
N SER A 91 9.36 -18.89 -35.73
CA SER A 91 7.91 -18.90 -35.47
C SER A 91 7.57 -18.00 -34.29
N PHE A 92 6.38 -17.39 -34.35
CA PHE A 92 5.88 -16.53 -33.28
C PHE A 92 4.89 -17.33 -32.42
N ALA A 93 5.15 -17.37 -31.11
CA ALA A 93 4.21 -17.89 -30.13
C ALA A 93 3.43 -16.73 -29.52
N SER A 94 2.12 -16.65 -29.80
CA SER A 94 1.21 -15.73 -29.12
C SER A 94 0.89 -16.22 -27.71
N ASN A 95 0.68 -15.30 -26.76
CA ASN A 95 0.24 -15.59 -25.38
C ASN A 95 1.23 -16.42 -24.55
N LEU A 96 2.52 -16.33 -24.85
CA LEU A 96 3.54 -16.95 -24.01
C LEU A 96 3.89 -16.01 -22.85
N ASP A 97 3.89 -16.55 -21.63
CA ASP A 97 4.45 -15.85 -20.47
C ASP A 97 5.99 -15.82 -20.59
N VAL A 98 6.56 -14.62 -20.70
CA VAL A 98 8.00 -14.42 -20.76
C VAL A 98 8.52 -14.29 -19.34
N GLY A 99 8.91 -15.42 -18.75
CA GLY A 99 9.46 -15.46 -17.41
C GLY A 99 10.75 -14.61 -17.27
N GLY A 100 11.07 -14.24 -16.03
CA GLY A 100 12.18 -13.32 -15.72
C GLY A 100 13.53 -13.73 -16.30
N GLY A 101 13.80 -15.02 -16.52
CA GLY A 101 15.04 -15.55 -17.12
C GLY A 101 15.03 -15.65 -18.65
N TRP A 102 14.43 -14.68 -19.34
CA TRP A 102 14.23 -14.70 -20.79
C TRP A 102 15.53 -14.91 -21.60
N TRP A 103 16.66 -14.41 -21.10
CA TRP A 103 17.97 -14.51 -21.76
C TRP A 103 18.48 -15.96 -21.88
N ARG A 104 18.05 -16.88 -21.01
CA ARG A 104 18.44 -18.30 -21.09
C ARG A 104 17.95 -18.97 -22.36
N LYS A 105 16.95 -18.39 -23.03
CA LYS A 105 16.46 -18.87 -24.34
C LYS A 105 17.50 -18.75 -25.45
N PHE A 106 18.55 -17.94 -25.27
CA PHE A 106 19.67 -17.87 -26.22
C PHE A 106 20.58 -19.10 -26.15
N GLY A 107 20.55 -19.89 -25.07
CA GLY A 107 21.36 -21.09 -24.92
C GLY A 107 22.87 -20.84 -24.82
N SER A 108 23.29 -19.63 -24.46
CA SER A 108 24.70 -19.27 -24.26
C SER A 108 25.01 -19.13 -22.77
N PRO A 109 25.87 -20.00 -22.20
CA PRO A 109 26.26 -19.91 -20.79
C PRO A 109 27.02 -18.61 -20.47
N GLN A 110 27.67 -18.00 -21.47
CA GLN A 110 28.34 -16.71 -21.33
C GLN A 110 27.31 -15.59 -21.13
N ILE A 111 26.27 -15.55 -21.96
CA ILE A 111 25.17 -14.56 -21.83
C ILE A 111 24.48 -14.73 -20.47
N ASP A 112 24.23 -15.98 -20.07
CA ASP A 112 23.62 -16.28 -18.77
C ASP A 112 24.44 -15.70 -17.61
N ALA A 113 25.76 -15.96 -17.61
CA ALA A 113 26.66 -15.45 -16.58
C ALA A 113 26.71 -13.91 -16.56
N PHE A 114 26.79 -13.27 -17.72
CA PHE A 114 26.83 -11.80 -17.82
C PHE A 114 25.55 -11.14 -17.30
N VAL A 115 24.38 -11.65 -17.69
CA VAL A 115 23.11 -11.06 -17.23
C VAL A 115 22.94 -11.28 -15.72
N GLU A 116 23.29 -12.46 -15.21
CA GLU A 116 23.21 -12.74 -13.78
C GLU A 116 24.16 -11.85 -12.96
N GLU A 117 25.38 -11.62 -13.44
CA GLU A 117 26.33 -10.70 -12.81
C GLU A 117 25.84 -9.25 -12.88
N ALA A 118 25.35 -8.81 -14.03
CA ALA A 118 24.80 -7.48 -14.22
C ALA A 118 23.65 -7.24 -13.24
N VAL A 119 22.61 -8.07 -13.24
CA VAL A 119 21.44 -7.90 -12.35
C VAL A 119 21.84 -7.89 -10.86
N ARG A 120 22.86 -8.67 -10.48
CA ARG A 120 23.34 -8.73 -9.09
C ARG A 120 24.08 -7.47 -8.65
N ASN A 121 24.87 -6.89 -9.56
CA ASN A 121 25.79 -5.81 -9.23
C ASN A 121 25.34 -4.42 -9.73
N HIS A 122 24.26 -4.34 -10.52
CA HIS A 122 23.82 -3.08 -11.13
C HIS A 122 23.26 -2.09 -10.08
N PRO A 123 23.81 -0.87 -9.98
CA PRO A 123 23.35 0.13 -9.01
C PRO A 123 21.90 0.56 -9.26
N ASP A 124 21.45 0.65 -10.52
CA ASP A 124 20.08 1.08 -10.82
C ASP A 124 19.01 0.06 -10.39
N VAL A 125 19.31 -1.24 -10.45
CA VAL A 125 18.39 -2.27 -9.93
C VAL A 125 18.22 -2.09 -8.42
N ARG A 126 19.32 -1.81 -7.72
CA ARG A 126 19.29 -1.51 -6.29
C ARG A 126 18.54 -0.19 -6.01
N ALA A 127 18.73 0.85 -6.82
CA ALA A 127 18.01 2.12 -6.69
C ALA A 127 16.49 1.92 -6.87
N ALA A 128 16.07 1.14 -7.88
CA ALA A 128 14.66 0.81 -8.10
C ALA A 128 14.04 0.05 -6.90
N GLN A 129 14.78 -0.86 -6.27
CA GLN A 129 14.32 -1.54 -5.06
C GLN A 129 14.11 -0.56 -3.88
N TYR A 130 15.02 0.41 -3.71
CA TYR A 130 14.85 1.45 -2.69
C TYR A 130 13.67 2.38 -3.00
N ALA A 131 13.45 2.73 -4.26
CA ALA A 131 12.28 3.51 -4.67
C ALA A 131 10.97 2.78 -4.34
N LEU A 132 10.90 1.46 -4.55
CA LEU A 132 9.74 0.65 -4.16
C LEU A 132 9.54 0.63 -2.64
N ARG A 133 10.62 0.53 -1.86
CA ARG A 133 10.54 0.63 -0.39
C ARG A 133 10.02 2.00 0.05
N ALA A 134 10.57 3.08 -0.50
CA ALA A 134 10.13 4.44 -0.20
C ALA A 134 8.64 4.65 -0.53
N ALA A 135 8.17 4.13 -1.66
CA ALA A 135 6.75 4.18 -2.02
C ALA A 135 5.86 3.44 -0.99
N ARG A 136 6.29 2.28 -0.49
CA ARG A 136 5.56 1.53 0.55
C ARG A 136 5.51 2.29 1.88
N GLU A 137 6.63 2.89 2.30
CA GLU A 137 6.66 3.70 3.52
C GLU A 137 5.80 4.97 3.38
N THR A 138 5.72 5.55 2.19
CA THR A 138 4.82 6.68 1.90
C THR A 138 3.35 6.26 2.09
N VAL A 139 2.98 5.07 1.62
CA VAL A 139 1.64 4.51 1.86
C VAL A 139 1.40 4.31 3.35
N LEU A 140 2.35 3.73 4.10
CA LEU A 140 2.22 3.54 5.55
C LEU A 140 2.12 4.87 6.31
N GLN A 141 2.88 5.88 5.91
CA GLN A 141 2.80 7.23 6.46
C GLN A 141 1.40 7.84 6.26
N SER A 142 0.84 7.69 5.05
CA SER A 142 -0.52 8.17 4.76
C SER A 142 -1.59 7.42 5.57
N GLN A 143 -1.42 6.12 5.79
CA GLN A 143 -2.31 5.32 6.64
C GLN A 143 -2.24 5.72 8.12
N GLY A 144 -1.11 6.28 8.57
CA GLY A 144 -0.97 6.83 9.92
C GLY A 144 -2.03 7.87 10.27
N ALA A 145 -2.53 8.62 9.27
CA ALA A 145 -3.60 9.61 9.45
C ALA A 145 -4.97 8.99 9.79
N LEU A 146 -5.15 7.68 9.59
CA LEU A 146 -6.37 6.96 9.96
C LEU A 146 -6.45 6.66 11.47
N PHE A 147 -5.37 6.90 12.22
CA PHE A 147 -5.29 6.66 13.67
C PHE A 147 -5.34 7.96 14.48
N PRO A 148 -5.77 7.92 15.76
CA PRO A 148 -5.66 9.06 16.66
C PRO A 148 -4.21 9.52 16.82
N GLN A 149 -3.98 10.82 16.65
CA GLN A 149 -2.66 11.42 16.85
C GLN A 149 -2.52 11.89 18.30
N ALA A 150 -1.35 11.69 18.90
CA ALA A 150 -1.03 12.14 20.26
C ALA A 150 0.19 13.09 20.25
N PRO A 151 0.07 14.30 19.68
CA PRO A 151 1.16 15.27 19.68
C PRO A 151 1.44 15.76 21.11
N GLY A 152 2.72 15.84 21.48
CA GLY A 152 3.16 16.48 22.72
C GLY A 152 3.86 17.80 22.40
N LEU A 153 3.42 18.89 23.02
CA LEU A 153 4.15 20.17 23.00
C LEU A 153 4.53 20.56 24.43
N LEU A 154 5.82 20.77 24.66
CA LEU A 154 6.34 21.39 25.88
C LEU A 154 7.00 22.71 25.46
N SER A 155 6.46 23.84 25.93
CA SER A 155 7.00 25.17 25.66
C SER A 155 7.16 25.94 26.96
N GLY A 156 8.25 26.71 27.06
CA GLY A 156 8.51 27.62 28.15
C GLY A 156 9.04 28.93 27.59
N THR A 157 8.28 30.02 27.77
CA THR A 157 8.70 31.36 27.40
C THR A 157 9.07 32.13 28.67
N ARG A 158 10.18 32.86 28.63
CA ARG A 158 10.62 33.71 29.74
C ARG A 158 10.88 35.11 29.21
N GLU A 159 9.94 36.01 29.48
CA GLU A 159 10.08 37.43 29.15
C GLU A 159 10.52 38.20 30.40
N ARG A 160 11.41 39.17 30.21
CA ARG A 160 11.70 40.19 31.23
C ARG A 160 11.19 41.53 30.70
N ALA A 161 10.13 42.06 31.30
CA ALA A 161 9.75 43.45 31.10
C ALA A 161 10.73 44.34 31.89
N VAL A 162 11.33 45.34 31.24
CA VAL A 162 12.19 46.32 31.91
C VAL A 162 11.28 47.46 32.40
N ALA A 163 11.36 47.80 33.68
CA ALA A 163 10.49 48.81 34.29
C ALA A 163 10.55 50.20 33.61
N ALA A 164 11.63 50.49 32.87
CA ALA A 164 11.76 51.70 32.07
C ALA A 164 10.72 51.81 30.94
N SER A 165 10.08 50.71 30.53
CA SER A 165 8.97 50.71 29.56
C SER A 165 7.59 50.69 30.23
N SER A 166 7.51 50.57 31.56
CA SER A 166 6.28 50.64 32.35
C SER A 166 6.37 51.82 33.30
N GLY A 167 6.19 53.04 32.75
CA GLY A 167 6.39 54.32 33.44
C GLY A 167 5.47 54.57 34.63
N THR A 168 5.70 53.86 35.74
CA THR A 168 5.04 54.11 37.03
C THR A 168 6.06 54.73 37.98
N THR A 169 6.23 56.04 37.91
CA THR A 169 6.90 56.84 38.94
C THR A 169 6.03 56.86 40.20
N GLY A 170 6.54 56.30 41.31
CA GLY A 170 5.91 56.41 42.63
C GLY A 170 5.98 57.83 43.20
N PRO A 171 5.14 58.16 44.20
CA PRO A 171 4.92 59.55 44.62
C PRO A 171 6.15 60.12 45.35
N ALA A 172 6.50 61.35 44.98
CA ALA A 172 7.45 62.18 45.72
C ALA A 172 6.78 62.69 47.02
N THR A 173 7.43 62.44 48.15
CA THR A 173 7.21 63.16 49.42
C THR A 173 7.72 64.58 49.33
#